data_AF-A0A519YBI1-F1
#
_entry.id   AF-A0A519YBI1-F1
#
_cell.length_a   1.000
_cell.length_b   1.000
_cell.length_c   1.000
_cell.angle_alpha   90.00
_cell.angle_beta   90.00
_cell.angle_gamma   90.00
#
_symmetry.space_group_name_H-M   'P 1'
#
loop_
_entity.id
_entity.type
_entity.pdbx_description
1 polymer ?
#
loop_
_entity_poly.entity_id
_entity_poly.type
_entity_poly.pdbx_seq_one_letter_code
_entity_poly.pdbx_strand_id
1 'polypeptide(L)'
;MPALFHLLSCAGLLLAPLATATPSSLRSPAPSPIPKGAVRGDFDGDGRAEYVWLVPPQLPDKDTADFTCLGPCTSVLRSSNPAFKPYRLTQSIGGELTRFAHLGPGRRDYLGILPDWFTSCWRAYYVLTYRQGRWQLGVPPFMTYCNQWEVPVVPIERDRRVPG
;
A
#
# COMPACT_ATOMS: atom_id res chain seq x y z
N MET A 1 80.55 7.94 12.86
CA MET A 1 79.63 9.09 12.71
C MET A 1 78.43 8.84 13.63
N PRO A 2 78.24 9.61 14.71
CA PRO A 2 77.16 9.39 15.66
C PRO A 2 75.90 10.16 15.23
N ALA A 3 74.72 9.55 15.41
CA ALA A 3 73.43 10.24 15.24
C ALA A 3 72.68 10.26 16.58
N LEU A 4 72.78 11.45 17.18
CA LEU A 4 71.88 12.14 18.11
C LEU A 4 70.55 11.46 18.49
N PHE A 5 70.40 11.27 19.81
CA PHE A 5 69.13 11.09 20.52
C PHE A 5 68.25 12.33 20.41
N HIS A 6 66.96 12.16 20.06
CA HIS A 6 65.92 13.15 20.32
C HIS A 6 64.87 12.59 21.28
N LEU A 7 64.56 13.44 22.27
CA LEU A 7 63.71 13.21 23.43
C LEU A 7 62.25 12.89 23.09
N LEU A 8 61.70 11.89 23.80
CA LEU A 8 60.27 11.64 23.95
C LEU A 8 59.57 12.81 24.65
N SER A 9 58.46 13.28 24.09
CA SER A 9 57.46 14.11 24.79
C SER A 9 56.16 13.32 24.92
N CYS A 10 55.82 12.96 26.15
CA CYS A 10 54.54 12.39 26.55
C CYS A 10 53.56 13.53 26.89
N ALA A 11 52.37 13.55 26.30
CA ALA A 11 51.25 14.31 26.83
C ALA A 11 49.88 13.71 26.42
N GLY A 12 49.31 12.94 27.36
CA GLY A 12 47.89 12.97 27.75
C GLY A 12 46.81 12.63 26.73
N LEU A 13 46.39 11.36 26.67
CA LEU A 13 45.03 11.00 26.24
C LEU A 13 44.05 11.19 27.42
N LEU A 14 43.11 12.12 27.29
CA LEU A 14 41.95 12.27 28.16
C LEU A 14 40.88 11.24 27.76
N LEU A 15 40.60 10.27 28.64
CA LEU A 15 39.46 9.35 28.52
C LEU A 15 38.17 10.07 28.93
N ALA A 16 37.25 10.24 27.98
CA ALA A 16 35.88 10.65 28.26
C ALA A 16 35.03 9.43 28.67
N PRO A 17 34.09 9.57 29.61
CA PRO A 17 33.25 8.46 30.07
C PRO A 17 32.18 8.08 29.03
N LEU A 18 32.01 6.76 28.84
CA LEU A 18 30.94 6.17 28.03
C LEU A 18 29.58 6.41 28.72
N ALA A 19 28.76 7.26 28.11
CA ALA A 19 27.36 7.42 28.48
C ALA A 19 26.57 6.15 28.10
N THR A 20 25.97 5.49 29.09
CA THR A 20 25.05 4.37 28.88
C THR A 20 23.72 4.91 28.35
N ALA A 21 23.49 4.73 27.05
CA ALA A 21 22.19 5.03 26.44
C ALA A 21 21.17 3.96 26.86
N THR A 22 20.18 4.37 27.67
CA THR A 22 19.02 3.55 28.00
C THR A 22 18.23 3.27 26.73
N PRO A 23 17.89 2.01 26.39
CA PRO A 23 17.07 1.73 25.22
C PRO A 23 15.66 2.27 25.44
N SER A 24 15.35 3.36 24.75
CA SER A 24 14.01 3.93 24.71
C SER A 24 13.11 2.94 23.96
N SER A 25 12.24 2.25 24.72
CA SER A 25 11.24 1.34 24.17
C SER A 25 10.28 2.14 23.29
N LEU A 26 10.50 2.07 21.98
CA LEU A 26 9.57 2.61 20.99
C LEU A 26 8.28 1.79 21.07
N ARG A 27 7.31 2.31 21.82
CA ARG A 27 5.96 1.80 21.84
C ARG A 27 5.39 1.99 20.43
N SER A 28 5.29 0.89 19.67
CA SER A 28 4.62 0.92 18.37
C SER A 28 3.22 1.52 18.53
N PRO A 29 2.80 2.44 17.64
CA PRO A 29 1.45 2.95 17.67
C PRO A 29 0.46 1.78 17.53
N ALA A 30 -0.63 1.83 18.30
CA ALA A 30 -1.68 0.83 18.22
C ALA A 30 -2.22 0.74 16.78
N PRO A 31 -2.54 -0.45 16.27
CA PRO A 31 -3.07 -0.60 14.93
C PRO A 31 -4.34 0.25 14.75
N SER A 32 -4.41 1.04 13.68
CA SER A 32 -5.65 1.74 13.34
C SER A 32 -6.79 0.74 13.21
N PRO A 33 -8.00 1.04 13.72
CA PRO A 33 -9.14 0.13 13.61
C PRO A 33 -9.42 -0.18 12.14
N ILE A 34 -9.61 -1.46 11.83
CA ILE A 34 -9.94 -1.91 10.48
C ILE A 34 -11.34 -1.38 10.13
N PRO A 35 -11.49 -0.57 9.06
CA PRO A 35 -12.78 0.01 8.74
C PRO A 35 -13.77 -1.02 8.20
N LYS A 36 -15.06 -0.72 8.36
CA LYS A 36 -16.14 -1.49 7.73
C LYS A 36 -15.97 -1.43 6.20
N GLY A 37 -16.07 -2.58 5.54
CA GLY A 37 -15.86 -2.70 4.09
C GLY A 37 -14.39 -2.99 3.69
N ALA A 38 -13.47 -3.14 4.65
CA ALA A 38 -12.15 -3.66 4.35
C ALA A 38 -12.23 -5.08 3.80
N VAL A 39 -11.39 -5.38 2.81
CA VAL A 39 -11.30 -6.69 2.16
C VAL A 39 -10.20 -7.49 2.80
N ARG A 40 -10.51 -8.73 3.21
CA ARG A 40 -9.56 -9.68 3.82
C ARG A 40 -8.94 -10.58 2.76
N GLY A 41 -7.62 -10.72 2.70
CA GLY A 41 -6.93 -11.64 1.78
C GLY A 41 -5.47 -11.88 2.16
N ASP A 42 -4.86 -12.95 1.63
CA ASP A 42 -3.42 -13.25 1.77
C ASP A 42 -2.68 -12.62 0.58
N PHE A 43 -2.39 -11.32 0.68
CA PHE A 43 -1.93 -10.55 -0.48
C PHE A 43 -0.42 -10.68 -0.69
N ASP A 44 0.35 -10.89 0.38
CA ASP A 44 1.79 -11.13 0.30
C ASP A 44 2.18 -12.63 0.29
N GLY A 45 1.21 -13.53 0.30
CA GLY A 45 1.40 -14.97 0.11
C GLY A 45 2.14 -15.65 1.25
N ASP A 46 2.16 -15.07 2.46
CA ASP A 46 2.83 -15.62 3.64
C ASP A 46 1.95 -16.63 4.41
N GLY A 47 0.71 -16.84 3.95
CA GLY A 47 -0.27 -17.75 4.56
C GLY A 47 -1.11 -17.10 5.66
N ARG A 48 -0.87 -15.84 5.99
CA ARG A 48 -1.71 -15.01 6.87
C ARG A 48 -2.50 -14.04 6.01
N ALA A 49 -3.59 -13.53 6.57
CA ALA A 49 -4.44 -12.62 5.84
C ALA A 49 -4.33 -11.21 6.41
N GLU A 50 -4.27 -10.25 5.50
CA GLU A 50 -4.35 -8.82 5.77
C GLU A 50 -5.75 -8.32 5.45
N TYR A 51 -6.07 -7.15 5.99
CA TYR A 51 -7.23 -6.37 5.58
C TYR A 51 -6.76 -5.15 4.81
N VAL A 52 -7.38 -4.86 3.68
CA VAL A 52 -7.08 -3.68 2.85
C VAL A 52 -8.33 -2.84 2.61
N TRP A 53 -8.16 -1.52 2.51
CA TRP A 53 -9.25 -0.58 2.30
C TRP A 53 -8.77 0.67 1.55
N LEU A 54 -9.68 1.32 0.83
CA LEU A 54 -9.43 2.62 0.23
C LEU A 54 -9.73 3.73 1.25
N VAL A 55 -8.79 4.66 1.40
CA VAL A 55 -9.03 5.94 2.04
C VAL A 55 -9.33 6.95 0.94
N PRO A 56 -10.55 7.49 0.84
CA PRO A 56 -10.90 8.47 -0.18
C PRO A 56 -10.15 9.81 0.05
N PRO A 57 -10.01 10.65 -0.99
CA PRO A 57 -9.53 12.02 -0.81
C PRO A 57 -10.52 12.82 0.04
N GLN A 58 -10.07 13.97 0.54
CA GLN A 58 -10.97 14.93 1.16
C GLN A 58 -11.87 15.54 0.09
N LEU A 59 -13.17 15.58 0.37
CA LEU A 59 -14.18 16.20 -0.48
C LEU A 59 -14.71 17.45 0.23
N PRO A 60 -15.20 18.46 -0.52
CA PRO A 60 -15.96 19.56 0.05
C PRO A 60 -17.17 19.08 0.86
N ASP A 61 -17.74 19.98 1.65
CA ASP A 61 -18.98 19.69 2.38
C ASP A 61 -20.09 19.25 1.42
N LYS A 62 -20.90 18.28 1.84
CA LYS A 62 -21.92 17.61 1.01
C LYS A 62 -22.99 18.54 0.45
N ASP A 63 -23.10 19.75 0.98
CA ASP A 63 -24.07 20.76 0.57
C ASP A 63 -23.59 21.62 -0.61
N THR A 64 -22.33 21.46 -1.04
CA THR A 64 -21.85 22.06 -2.28
C THR A 64 -21.98 21.06 -3.43
N ALA A 65 -22.60 21.48 -4.54
CA ALA A 65 -22.74 20.67 -5.74
C ALA A 65 -21.41 20.55 -6.53
N ASP A 66 -20.27 20.65 -5.84
CA ASP A 66 -18.96 20.74 -6.47
C ASP A 66 -18.39 19.35 -6.73
N PHE A 67 -18.22 19.01 -8.02
CA PHE A 67 -17.55 17.78 -8.45
C PHE A 67 -16.02 17.91 -8.37
N THR A 68 -15.50 18.20 -7.17
CA THR A 68 -14.08 18.45 -6.93
C THR A 68 -13.58 17.79 -5.66
N CYS A 69 -12.25 17.64 -5.55
CA CYS A 69 -11.58 17.20 -4.34
C CYS A 69 -10.84 18.38 -3.70
N LEU A 70 -10.70 18.35 -2.37
CA LEU A 70 -9.80 19.23 -1.66
C LEU A 70 -8.37 18.71 -1.84
N GLY A 71 -7.70 19.19 -2.89
CA GLY A 71 -6.41 18.68 -3.35
C GLY A 71 -6.55 17.61 -4.44
N PRO A 72 -5.56 16.71 -4.62
CA PRO A 72 -5.63 15.71 -5.67
C PRO A 72 -6.73 14.69 -5.39
N CYS A 73 -7.55 14.38 -6.41
CA CYS A 73 -8.50 13.27 -6.36
C CYS A 73 -7.75 11.93 -6.43
N THR A 74 -7.19 11.53 -5.29
CA THR A 74 -6.40 10.31 -5.14
C THR A 74 -6.87 9.54 -3.93
N SER A 75 -7.39 8.35 -4.16
CA SER A 75 -7.64 7.39 -3.09
C SER A 75 -6.36 6.64 -2.73
N VAL A 76 -6.20 6.31 -1.46
CA VAL A 76 -5.03 5.60 -0.95
C VAL A 76 -5.44 4.24 -0.42
N LEU A 77 -4.97 3.18 -1.08
CA LEU A 77 -5.11 1.82 -0.59
C LEU A 77 -4.18 1.61 0.60
N ARG A 78 -4.76 1.27 1.74
CA ARG A 78 -4.08 0.96 3.00
C ARG A 78 -4.26 -0.51 3.36
N SER A 79 -3.43 -0.98 4.29
CA SER A 79 -3.44 -2.34 4.80
C SER A 79 -3.35 -2.33 6.32
N SER A 80 -3.90 -3.35 6.96
CA SER A 80 -3.70 -3.66 8.38
C SER A 80 -2.27 -4.08 8.68
N ASN A 81 -1.53 -4.58 7.68
CA ASN A 81 -0.11 -4.87 7.80
C ASN A 81 0.71 -3.59 7.54
N PRO A 82 1.41 -3.02 8.54
CA PRO A 82 2.15 -1.77 8.38
C PRO A 82 3.37 -1.88 7.45
N ALA A 83 3.82 -3.09 7.12
CA ALA A 83 4.88 -3.31 6.14
C ALA A 83 4.41 -3.08 4.69
N PHE A 84 3.09 -3.04 4.46
CA PHE A 84 2.54 -2.81 3.13
C PHE A 84 2.68 -1.34 2.74
N LYS A 85 3.43 -1.09 1.67
CA LYS A 85 3.49 0.25 1.09
C LYS A 85 2.11 0.61 0.53
N PRO A 86 1.55 1.79 0.88
CA PRO A 86 0.29 2.24 0.33
C PRO A 86 0.34 2.36 -1.19
N TYR A 87 -0.78 2.06 -1.86
CA TYR A 87 -0.95 2.35 -3.29
C TYR A 87 -1.81 3.59 -3.47
N ARG A 88 -1.39 4.49 -4.35
CA ARG A 88 -2.11 5.73 -4.67
C ARG A 88 -2.80 5.55 -6.01
N LEU A 89 -4.13 5.65 -6.00
CA LEU A 89 -4.96 5.57 -7.19
C LEU A 89 -5.48 6.97 -7.54
N THR A 90 -4.95 7.55 -8.62
CA THR A 90 -5.40 8.85 -9.13
C THR A 90 -6.76 8.73 -9.81
N GLN A 91 -7.48 9.84 -9.93
CA GLN A 91 -8.83 9.88 -10.49
C GLN A 91 -9.78 8.92 -9.78
N SER A 92 -9.71 8.90 -8.45
CA SER A 92 -10.52 8.02 -7.61
C SER A 92 -10.91 8.73 -6.32
N ILE A 93 -12.20 8.69 -6.01
CA ILE A 93 -12.81 9.26 -4.80
C ILE A 93 -13.30 8.19 -3.81
N GLY A 94 -12.74 6.99 -3.92
CA GLY A 94 -13.19 5.78 -3.27
C GLY A 94 -13.32 4.67 -4.30
N GLY A 95 -14.14 3.69 -4.01
CA GLY A 95 -14.43 2.59 -4.91
C GLY A 95 -14.72 1.30 -4.19
N GLU A 96 -15.12 0.32 -4.99
CA GLU A 96 -15.33 -1.05 -4.55
C GLU A 96 -14.04 -1.85 -4.67
N LEU A 97 -13.81 -2.72 -3.67
CA LEU A 97 -12.69 -3.64 -3.62
C LEU A 97 -13.17 -5.07 -3.74
N THR A 98 -12.49 -5.86 -4.58
CA THR A 98 -12.82 -7.28 -4.79
C THR A 98 -11.57 -8.12 -4.57
N ARG A 99 -11.66 -9.21 -3.79
CA ARG A 99 -10.57 -10.18 -3.66
C ARG A 99 -10.67 -11.25 -4.73
N PHE A 100 -9.56 -11.53 -5.40
CA PHE A 100 -9.41 -12.69 -6.28
C PHE A 100 -8.41 -13.67 -5.70
N ALA A 101 -8.88 -14.86 -5.35
CA ALA A 101 -8.01 -15.90 -4.82
C ALA A 101 -7.12 -16.49 -5.92
N HIS A 102 -5.81 -16.44 -5.74
CA HIS A 102 -4.83 -17.16 -6.56
C HIS A 102 -4.98 -16.96 -8.08
N LEU A 103 -5.20 -15.71 -8.51
CA LEU A 103 -5.46 -15.38 -9.91
C LEU A 103 -4.27 -15.71 -10.83
N GLY A 104 -3.05 -15.47 -10.35
CA GLY A 104 -1.81 -15.76 -11.07
C GLY A 104 -1.04 -16.96 -10.52
N PRO A 105 0.22 -17.15 -10.95
CA PRO A 105 1.09 -18.20 -10.40
C PRO A 105 1.45 -17.88 -8.94
N GLY A 106 1.27 -18.88 -8.06
CA GLY A 106 1.50 -18.79 -6.61
C GLY A 106 0.20 -18.84 -5.79
N ARG A 107 0.33 -18.54 -4.49
CA ARG A 107 -0.80 -18.52 -3.53
C ARG A 107 -1.18 -17.10 -3.07
N ARG A 108 -0.70 -16.06 -3.76
CA ARG A 108 -1.06 -14.67 -3.43
C ARG A 108 -2.46 -14.36 -3.93
N ASP A 109 -3.23 -13.68 -3.11
CA ASP A 109 -4.47 -13.04 -3.52
C ASP A 109 -4.18 -11.78 -4.34
N TYR A 110 -5.10 -11.48 -5.25
CA TYR A 110 -5.12 -10.27 -6.07
C TYR A 110 -6.27 -9.38 -5.60
N LEU A 111 -6.12 -8.08 -5.81
CA LEU A 111 -7.11 -7.09 -5.41
C LEU A 111 -7.64 -6.35 -6.64
N GLY A 112 -8.92 -6.51 -6.92
CA GLY A 112 -9.67 -5.67 -7.84
C GLY A 112 -10.03 -4.33 -7.22
N ILE A 113 -9.99 -3.27 -8.03
CA ILE A 113 -10.46 -1.93 -7.66
C ILE A 113 -11.34 -1.38 -8.79
N LEU A 114 -12.62 -1.15 -8.48
CA LEU A 114 -13.51 -0.34 -9.29
C LEU A 114 -13.59 1.05 -8.64
N PRO A 115 -12.84 2.05 -9.14
CA PRO A 115 -12.82 3.36 -8.51
C PRO A 115 -14.18 4.05 -8.64
N ASP A 116 -14.53 4.86 -7.65
CA ASP A 116 -15.62 5.82 -7.79
C ASP A 116 -15.12 7.11 -8.43
N TRP A 117 -16.01 7.78 -9.18
CA TRP A 117 -15.75 9.03 -9.88
C TRP A 117 -17.01 9.90 -9.96
N PHE A 118 -16.85 11.22 -10.06
CA PHE A 118 -17.98 12.16 -10.00
C PHE A 118 -18.91 12.10 -11.21
N THR A 119 -18.36 12.09 -12.43
CA THR A 119 -19.12 12.48 -13.63
C THR A 119 -19.10 11.46 -14.78
N SER A 120 -18.28 10.41 -14.69
CA SER A 120 -18.09 9.45 -15.79
C SER A 120 -18.47 8.03 -15.37
N CYS A 121 -19.28 7.39 -16.21
CA CYS A 121 -19.55 5.96 -16.09
C CYS A 121 -18.44 5.07 -16.65
N TRP A 122 -17.62 5.61 -17.55
CA TRP A 122 -16.41 4.93 -18.01
C TRP A 122 -15.35 5.02 -16.94
N ARG A 123 -14.95 3.85 -16.42
CA ARG A 123 -13.99 3.72 -15.32
C ARG A 123 -13.04 2.57 -15.62
N ALA A 124 -11.74 2.82 -15.45
CA ALA A 124 -10.76 1.75 -15.53
C ALA A 124 -10.91 0.84 -14.30
N TYR A 125 -11.03 -0.47 -14.52
CA TYR A 125 -10.91 -1.47 -13.48
C TYR A 125 -9.45 -1.87 -13.31
N TYR A 126 -8.96 -1.85 -12.07
CA TYR A 126 -7.58 -2.18 -11.74
C TYR A 126 -7.54 -3.53 -11.06
N VAL A 127 -6.51 -4.32 -11.38
CA VAL A 127 -6.23 -5.58 -10.68
C VAL A 127 -4.79 -5.50 -10.19
N LEU A 128 -4.61 -5.57 -8.88
CA LEU A 128 -3.31 -5.43 -8.23
C LEU A 128 -2.85 -6.76 -7.60
N THR A 129 -1.54 -6.95 -7.54
CA THR A 129 -0.87 -7.99 -6.76
C THR A 129 0.23 -7.36 -5.91
N TYR A 130 0.45 -7.87 -4.70
CA TYR A 130 1.53 -7.38 -3.84
C TYR A 130 2.78 -8.25 -4.04
N ARG A 131 3.80 -7.69 -4.70
CA ARG A 131 5.06 -8.39 -5.01
C ARG A 131 6.23 -7.45 -4.84
N GLN A 132 7.35 -7.99 -4.34
CA GLN A 132 8.59 -7.23 -4.11
C GLN A 132 8.37 -5.99 -3.23
N GLY A 133 7.54 -6.13 -2.18
CA GLY A 133 7.29 -5.06 -1.20
C GLY A 133 6.51 -3.86 -1.74
N ARG A 134 5.72 -4.03 -2.81
CA ARG A 134 4.81 -3.00 -3.32
C ARG A 134 3.63 -3.60 -4.09
N TRP A 135 2.56 -2.82 -4.22
CA TRP A 135 1.48 -3.12 -5.16
C TRP A 135 1.93 -2.91 -6.59
N GLN A 136 1.59 -3.86 -7.45
CA GLN A 136 1.87 -3.85 -8.88
C GLN A 136 0.62 -4.24 -9.65
N LEU A 137 0.50 -3.78 -10.90
CA LEU A 137 -0.57 -4.23 -11.78
C LEU A 137 -0.41 -5.74 -12.02
N GLY A 138 -1.45 -6.51 -11.70
CA GLY A 138 -1.54 -7.95 -11.98
C GLY A 138 -1.91 -8.22 -13.43
N VAL A 139 -2.72 -7.35 -14.02
CA VAL A 139 -3.00 -7.25 -15.46
C VAL A 139 -3.08 -5.76 -15.85
N PRO A 140 -2.95 -5.41 -17.14
CA PRO A 140 -3.25 -4.06 -17.59
C PRO A 140 -4.67 -3.64 -17.19
N PRO A 141 -4.88 -2.40 -16.70
CA PRO A 141 -6.22 -1.89 -16.44
C PRO A 141 -7.06 -1.90 -17.72
N PHE A 142 -8.36 -2.16 -17.57
CA PHE A 142 -9.30 -2.19 -18.69
C PHE A 142 -10.53 -1.36 -18.36
N MET A 143 -11.11 -0.74 -19.39
CA MET A 143 -12.26 0.13 -19.23
C MET A 143 -13.53 -0.69 -19.03
N THR A 144 -14.33 -0.27 -18.05
CA THR A 144 -15.68 -0.78 -17.81
C THR A 144 -16.68 0.38 -17.80
N TYR A 145 -17.95 0.06 -18.02
CA TYR A 145 -19.07 0.99 -17.96
C TYR A 145 -20.00 0.61 -16.82
N CYS A 146 -20.68 1.59 -16.21
CA CYS A 146 -21.56 1.40 -15.04
C CYS A 146 -22.51 0.21 -15.16
N ASN A 147 -23.21 0.08 -16.29
CA ASN A 147 -24.24 -0.95 -16.46
C ASN A 147 -23.72 -2.39 -16.42
N GLN A 148 -22.42 -2.60 -16.65
CA GLN A 148 -21.80 -3.92 -16.54
C GLN A 148 -21.80 -4.41 -15.08
N TRP A 149 -21.90 -3.51 -14.11
CA TRP A 149 -21.86 -3.80 -12.68
C TRP A 149 -23.25 -3.86 -12.04
N GLU A 150 -24.31 -3.57 -12.79
CA GLU A 150 -25.71 -3.66 -12.30
C GLU A 150 -26.18 -5.11 -12.13
N VAL A 151 -25.43 -6.06 -12.68
CA VAL A 151 -25.62 -7.50 -12.49
C VAL A 151 -24.35 -8.13 -11.92
N PRO A 152 -24.44 -9.28 -11.23
CA PRO A 152 -23.26 -10.00 -10.79
C PRO A 152 -22.36 -10.35 -11.97
N VAL A 153 -21.12 -9.84 -11.95
CA VAL A 153 -20.10 -10.13 -12.96
C VAL A 153 -18.82 -10.60 -12.30
N VAL A 154 -18.10 -11.48 -12.99
CA VAL A 154 -16.73 -11.85 -12.64
C VAL A 154 -15.82 -11.09 -13.61
N PRO A 155 -15.20 -9.97 -13.20
CA PRO A 155 -14.49 -9.09 -14.14
C PRO A 155 -13.17 -9.68 -14.62
N ILE A 156 -12.57 -10.58 -13.83
CA ILE A 156 -11.39 -11.32 -14.19
C ILE A 156 -11.38 -12.68 -13.49
N GLU A 157 -10.92 -13.70 -14.19
CA GLU A 157 -10.70 -15.02 -13.65
C GLU A 157 -9.44 -15.64 -14.26
N ARG A 158 -8.91 -16.66 -13.57
CA ARG A 158 -7.76 -17.40 -14.08
C ARG A 158 -8.20 -18.25 -15.26
N ASP A 159 -7.54 -18.09 -16.40
CA ASP A 159 -7.73 -19.01 -17.52
C ASP A 159 -7.19 -20.40 -17.13
N ARG A 160 -8.09 -21.38 -17.03
CA ARG A 160 -7.76 -22.75 -16.65
C ARG A 160 -7.22 -23.57 -17.82
N ARG A 161 -7.32 -23.06 -19.05
CA ARG A 161 -6.87 -23.75 -20.27
C ARG A 161 -5.41 -23.47 -20.58
N VAL A 162 -4.86 -22.41 -20.01
CA VAL A 162 -3.46 -22.01 -20.18
C VAL A 162 -2.72 -22.19 -18.85
N PRO A 163 -1.70 -23.08 -18.78
CA PRO A 163 -0.82 -23.15 -17.63
C PRO A 163 -0.11 -21.80 -17.42
N GLY A 164 -0.09 -21.33 -16.18
CA GLY A 164 0.56 -20.07 -15.78
C GLY A 164 1.99 -20.25 -15.32
#